data_AF-A0A8H7N544-F1
#
_entry.id   AF-A0A8H7N544-F1
#
_cell.length_a   1.000
_cell.length_b   1.000
_cell.length_c   1.000
_cell.angle_alpha   90.00
_cell.angle_beta   90.00
_cell.angle_gamma   90.00
#
_symmetry.space_group_name_H-M   'P 1'
#
loop_
_entity.id
_entity.type
_entity.pdbx_description
1 polymer ?
#
loop_
_entity_poly.entity_id
_entity_poly.type
_entity_poly.pdbx_seq_one_letter_code
_entity_poly.pdbx_strand_id
1 'polypeptide(L)'
;MNLDLEIRKRFAQPLAVESGEFPDVGMIGGRMMPFCYEAGLVSGHAADAAQFISVATETFIKEVLNQIFSRTRSNGPGEAGSAGFGVGTTWVQTRQYRKQLNEEEDMAQHGKLTRDKNGLLPVESKAARERGPLSMADLRLSLEMGDTGMSSFPLLMVGVMSGYREGELENWTDYTWVDDEEPISNGHDWYTSNVNGHEVFELPNGPSNGGPDPMDIDSEPWWDGTDVHDMDMIDGVLESCLAVNS
;
A
#
# COMPACT_ATOMS: atom_id res chain seq x y z
N MET A 1 4.00 42.67 21.92
CA MET A 1 3.95 41.28 21.45
C MET A 1 4.05 41.32 19.94
N ASN A 2 5.10 40.75 19.35
CA ASN A 2 5.27 40.77 17.89
C ASN A 2 4.49 39.58 17.31
N LEU A 3 3.19 39.77 17.11
CA LEU A 3 2.26 38.74 16.62
C LEU A 3 2.74 38.10 15.31
N ASP A 4 3.31 38.89 14.39
CA ASP A 4 3.84 38.40 13.12
C ASP A 4 4.98 37.37 13.31
N LEU A 5 5.83 37.56 14.31
CA LEU A 5 6.90 36.61 14.62
C LEU A 5 6.34 35.31 15.21
N GLU A 6 5.29 35.40 16.04
CA GLU A 6 4.61 34.22 16.59
C GLU A 6 3.83 33.45 15.52
N ILE A 7 3.22 34.14 14.57
CA ILE A 7 2.52 33.55 13.43
C ILE A 7 3.48 32.79 12.51
N ARG A 8 4.73 33.26 12.34
CA ARG A 8 5.76 32.54 11.56
C ARG A 8 6.22 31.24 12.21
N LYS A 9 6.05 31.08 13.53
CA LYS A 9 6.41 29.82 14.23
C LYS A 9 5.57 28.63 13.77
N ARG A 10 4.47 28.84 13.03
CA ARG A 10 3.63 27.75 12.48
C ARG A 10 4.39 26.78 11.56
N PHE A 11 5.44 27.26 10.90
CA PHE A 11 6.30 26.48 10.00
C PHE A 11 7.57 25.96 10.67
N ALA A 12 7.82 26.32 11.94
CA ALA A 12 9.03 25.91 12.64
C ALA A 12 8.95 24.48 13.18
N GLN A 13 7.73 23.97 13.41
CA GLN A 13 7.50 22.61 13.84
C GLN A 13 7.24 21.71 12.63
N PRO A 14 7.88 20.52 12.55
CA PRO A 14 7.70 19.59 11.44
C PRO A 14 6.24 19.14 11.34
N LEU A 15 5.82 18.72 10.15
CA LEU A 15 4.50 18.11 9.97
C LEU A 15 4.52 16.65 10.45
N ALA A 16 3.37 16.14 10.90
CA ALA A 16 3.24 14.71 11.24
C ALA A 16 3.54 13.78 10.04
N VAL A 17 3.36 14.29 8.82
CA VAL A 17 3.72 13.59 7.57
C VAL A 17 5.23 13.46 7.42
N GLU A 18 6.01 14.43 7.92
CA GLU A 18 7.48 14.43 7.83
C GLU A 18 8.12 13.55 8.92
N SER A 19 7.54 13.54 10.12
CA SER A 19 8.02 12.69 11.21
C SER A 19 7.56 11.23 11.09
N GLY A 20 6.43 10.98 10.42
CA GLY A 20 5.79 9.65 10.37
C GLY A 20 5.19 9.21 11.71
N GLU A 21 5.12 10.12 12.70
CA GLU A 21 4.60 9.85 14.04
C GLU A 21 3.28 10.57 14.25
N PHE A 22 2.41 9.97 15.07
CA PHE A 22 1.18 10.66 15.50
C PHE A 22 1.53 11.88 16.36
N PRO A 23 0.87 13.03 16.14
CA PRO A 23 1.21 14.25 16.84
C PRO A 23 0.83 14.15 18.32
N ASP A 24 1.78 14.45 19.20
CA ASP A 24 1.56 14.48 20.64
C ASP A 24 0.87 15.79 21.07
N VAL A 25 0.39 15.84 22.32
CA VAL A 25 -0.31 17.01 22.85
C VAL A 25 0.59 18.27 22.81
N GLY A 26 1.90 18.10 23.02
CA GLY A 26 2.88 19.18 22.96
C GLY A 26 3.03 19.77 21.55
N MET A 27 3.15 18.91 20.54
CA MET A 27 3.20 19.30 19.13
C MET A 27 1.89 19.95 18.69
N ILE A 28 0.73 19.40 19.07
CA ILE A 28 -0.57 19.99 18.76
C ILE A 28 -0.69 21.40 19.36
N GLY A 29 -0.44 21.55 20.67
CA GLY A 29 -0.51 22.86 21.34
C GLY A 29 0.48 23.88 20.76
N GLY A 30 1.71 23.44 20.45
CA GLY A 30 2.73 24.27 19.84
C GLY A 30 2.32 24.85 18.47
N ARG A 31 1.55 24.09 17.67
CA ARG A 31 1.03 24.55 16.38
C ARG A 31 -0.28 25.32 16.48
N MET A 32 -1.13 24.98 17.46
CA MET A 32 -2.40 25.68 17.68
C MET A 32 -2.21 27.15 18.06
N MET A 33 -1.18 27.49 18.84
CA MET A 33 -0.94 28.88 19.27
C MET A 33 -0.72 29.85 18.09
N PRO A 34 0.22 29.59 17.15
CA PRO A 34 0.35 30.39 15.92
C PRO A 34 -0.95 30.51 15.12
N PHE A 35 -1.74 29.44 15.01
CA PHE A 35 -3.02 29.47 14.29
C PHE A 35 -4.07 30.35 14.98
N CYS A 36 -4.10 30.36 16.32
CA CYS A 36 -4.99 31.25 17.07
C CYS A 36 -4.65 32.71 16.79
N TYR A 37 -3.36 33.07 16.79
CA TYR A 37 -2.93 34.43 16.48
C TYR A 37 -3.23 34.84 15.04
N GLU A 38 -3.08 33.91 14.08
CA GLU A 38 -3.45 34.14 12.68
C GLU A 38 -4.97 34.37 12.54
N ALA A 39 -5.79 33.63 13.28
CA ALA A 39 -7.24 33.82 13.34
C ALA A 39 -7.68 35.06 14.16
N GLY A 40 -6.73 35.83 14.72
CA GLY A 40 -7.03 37.02 15.52
C GLY A 40 -7.37 36.75 16.99
N LEU A 41 -7.26 35.51 17.47
CA LEU A 41 -7.40 35.16 18.89
C LEU A 41 -6.11 35.50 19.65
N VAL A 42 -6.06 36.71 20.20
CA VAL A 42 -4.93 37.19 21.03
C VAL A 42 -4.78 36.41 22.35
N SER A 43 -5.85 35.75 22.81
CA SER A 43 -5.83 34.94 24.05
C SER A 43 -5.36 33.49 23.83
N GLY A 44 -5.07 33.07 22.60
CA GLY A 44 -4.68 31.69 22.30
C GLY A 44 -5.83 30.68 22.43
N HIS A 45 -5.48 29.40 22.60
CA HIS A 45 -6.43 28.31 22.82
C HIS A 45 -6.58 27.96 24.31
N ALA A 46 -7.68 27.29 24.67
CA ALA A 46 -7.84 26.73 26.02
C ALA A 46 -6.76 25.68 26.32
N ALA A 47 -6.41 25.52 27.60
CA ALA A 47 -5.36 24.57 28.03
C ALA A 47 -5.68 23.12 27.63
N ASP A 48 -6.94 22.72 27.71
CA ASP A 48 -7.39 21.35 27.41
C ASP A 48 -7.61 21.11 25.91
N ALA A 49 -7.57 22.15 25.08
CA ALA A 49 -7.93 22.06 23.66
C ALA A 49 -7.00 21.10 22.89
N ALA A 50 -5.70 21.13 23.19
CA ALA A 50 -4.73 20.23 22.57
C ALA A 50 -4.98 18.77 22.97
N GLN A 51 -5.39 18.52 24.22
CA GLN A 51 -5.74 17.17 24.69
C GLN A 51 -7.03 16.67 24.03
N PHE A 52 -8.04 17.52 23.91
CA PHE A 52 -9.28 17.17 23.19
C PHE A 52 -9.01 16.84 21.72
N ILE A 53 -8.17 17.62 21.04
CA ILE A 53 -7.81 17.34 19.64
C ILE A 53 -7.04 16.02 19.54
N SER A 54 -6.11 15.74 20.45
CA SER A 54 -5.39 14.46 20.47
C SER A 54 -6.35 13.26 20.54
N VAL A 55 -7.28 13.28 21.50
CA VAL A 55 -8.30 12.21 21.65
C VAL A 55 -9.24 12.14 20.44
N ALA A 56 -9.63 13.29 19.90
CA ALA A 56 -10.49 13.36 18.71
C ALA A 56 -9.79 12.77 17.48
N THR A 57 -8.50 13.07 17.28
CA THR A 57 -7.71 12.50 16.18
C THR A 57 -7.56 10.98 16.31
N GLU A 58 -7.26 10.49 17.51
CA GLU A 58 -7.17 9.05 17.78
C GLU A 58 -8.51 8.35 17.48
N THR A 59 -9.61 8.93 17.93
CA THR A 59 -10.95 8.38 17.70
C THR A 59 -11.31 8.38 16.21
N PHE A 60 -11.03 9.49 15.52
CA PHE A 60 -11.27 9.63 14.09
C PHE A 60 -10.49 8.58 13.29
N ILE A 61 -9.20 8.38 13.58
CA ILE A 61 -8.36 7.40 12.88
C ILE A 61 -8.84 5.98 13.14
N LYS A 62 -9.21 5.65 14.39
CA LYS A 62 -9.78 4.34 14.73
C LYS A 62 -11.08 4.07 13.98
N GLU A 63 -11.94 5.08 13.87
CA GLU A 63 -13.19 4.99 13.13
C GLU A 63 -12.95 4.77 11.63
N VAL A 64 -12.05 5.56 11.04
CA VAL A 64 -11.64 5.41 9.64
C VAL A 64 -11.07 4.02 9.37
N LEU A 65 -10.15 3.54 10.19
CA LEU A 65 -9.58 2.20 10.04
C LEU A 65 -10.64 1.12 10.18
N ASN A 66 -11.56 1.26 11.13
CA ASN A 66 -12.68 0.31 11.28
C ASN A 66 -13.56 0.28 10.02
N GLN A 67 -13.88 1.45 9.45
CA GLN A 67 -14.63 1.54 8.20
C GLN A 67 -13.90 0.83 7.06
N ILE A 68 -12.60 1.08 6.89
CA ILE A 68 -11.78 0.42 5.86
C ILE A 68 -11.79 -1.09 6.05
N PHE A 69 -11.50 -1.58 7.25
CA PHE A 69 -11.47 -3.01 7.54
C PHE A 69 -12.83 -3.69 7.33
N SER A 70 -13.92 -3.04 7.73
CA SER A 70 -15.27 -3.60 7.58
C SER A 70 -15.72 -3.75 6.11
N ARG A 71 -15.12 -2.97 5.20
CA ARG A 71 -15.45 -2.96 3.76
C ARG A 71 -14.55 -3.86 2.93
N THR A 72 -13.27 -3.92 3.28
CA THR A 72 -12.24 -4.64 2.49
C THR A 72 -11.98 -6.05 3.00
N ARG A 73 -12.47 -6.38 4.21
CA ARG A 73 -12.29 -7.68 4.84
C ARG A 73 -13.62 -8.20 5.38
N SER A 74 -13.65 -9.52 5.56
CA SER A 74 -14.79 -10.24 6.09
C SER A 74 -14.45 -10.90 7.42
N ASN A 75 -15.47 -11.43 8.10
CA ASN A 75 -15.36 -12.16 9.37
C ASN A 75 -14.79 -11.28 10.50
N GLY A 76 -15.48 -10.16 10.75
CA GLY A 76 -15.28 -9.31 11.91
C GLY A 76 -15.67 -10.00 13.22
N PRO A 77 -15.15 -9.53 14.37
CA PRO A 77 -15.63 -10.03 15.66
C PRO A 77 -17.14 -9.82 15.79
N GLY A 78 -17.82 -10.77 16.43
CA GLY A 78 -19.25 -10.76 16.71
C GLY A 78 -19.64 -9.74 17.77
N GLU A 79 -20.91 -9.76 18.16
CA GLU A 79 -21.54 -8.72 18.99
C GLU A 79 -20.89 -8.55 20.37
N ALA A 80 -20.29 -9.61 20.90
CA ALA A 80 -19.60 -9.60 22.20
C ALA A 80 -18.07 -9.44 22.11
N GLY A 81 -17.49 -9.56 20.91
CA GLY A 81 -16.06 -9.47 20.68
C GLY A 81 -15.62 -8.05 20.33
N SER A 82 -14.61 -7.53 21.01
CA SER A 82 -13.99 -6.25 20.66
C SER A 82 -12.55 -6.47 20.21
N ALA A 83 -12.30 -6.40 18.91
CA ALA A 83 -10.95 -6.46 18.35
C ALA A 83 -10.22 -5.11 18.42
N GLY A 84 -10.60 -4.23 19.36
CA GLY A 84 -10.08 -2.86 19.46
C GLY A 84 -10.77 -1.85 18.53
N PHE A 85 -11.78 -2.29 17.76
CA PHE A 85 -12.52 -1.48 16.79
C PHE A 85 -14.00 -1.30 17.21
N GLY A 86 -14.25 -0.87 18.44
CA GLY A 86 -15.63 -0.60 18.91
C GLY A 86 -16.55 -1.84 18.97
N VAL A 87 -17.73 -1.66 19.58
CA VAL A 87 -18.77 -2.69 19.67
C VAL A 87 -19.78 -2.45 18.54
N GLY A 88 -20.17 -3.49 17.80
CA GLY A 88 -21.22 -3.39 16.78
C GLY A 88 -20.74 -3.10 15.35
N THR A 89 -19.61 -3.68 14.96
CA THR A 89 -19.05 -3.41 13.62
C THR A 89 -19.86 -4.12 12.52
N THR A 90 -20.22 -3.39 11.46
CA THR A 90 -21.02 -3.86 10.31
C THR A 90 -20.23 -4.75 9.36
N TRP A 91 -19.49 -5.72 9.89
CA TRP A 91 -18.63 -6.56 9.06
C TRP A 91 -19.46 -7.58 8.31
N VAL A 92 -19.08 -7.79 7.05
CA VAL A 92 -19.64 -8.89 6.28
C VAL A 92 -19.06 -10.19 6.83
N GLN A 93 -19.94 -11.07 7.33
CA GLN A 93 -19.55 -12.39 7.83
C GLN A 93 -19.91 -13.47 6.81
N THR A 94 -18.96 -14.37 6.54
CA THR A 94 -19.22 -15.54 5.70
C THR A 94 -20.16 -16.52 6.41
N ARG A 95 -20.94 -17.31 5.66
CA ARG A 95 -21.88 -18.28 6.23
C ARG A 95 -21.20 -19.34 7.10
N GLN A 96 -20.01 -19.79 6.71
CA GLN A 96 -19.24 -20.77 7.48
C GLN A 96 -18.79 -20.18 8.81
N TYR A 97 -18.25 -18.96 8.79
CA TYR A 97 -17.85 -18.24 9.99
C TYR A 97 -19.03 -17.98 10.92
N ARG A 98 -20.17 -17.52 10.39
CA ARG A 98 -21.38 -17.28 11.20
C ARG A 98 -21.89 -18.54 11.90
N LYS A 99 -21.84 -19.70 11.21
CA LYS A 99 -22.25 -20.97 11.82
C LYS A 99 -21.32 -21.36 12.97
N GLN A 100 -20.00 -21.26 12.77
CA GLN A 100 -19.01 -21.56 13.80
C GLN A 100 -19.09 -20.59 14.98
N LEU A 101 -19.31 -19.30 14.70
CA LEU A 101 -19.46 -18.28 15.72
C LEU A 101 -20.68 -18.57 16.61
N ASN A 102 -21.84 -18.90 16.04
CA ASN A 102 -23.01 -19.28 16.82
C ASN A 102 -22.76 -20.52 17.70
N GLU A 103 -22.10 -21.54 17.14
CA GLU A 103 -21.76 -22.76 17.90
C GLU A 103 -20.79 -22.46 19.06
N GLU A 104 -19.79 -21.61 18.84
CA GLU A 104 -18.85 -21.18 19.88
C GLU A 104 -19.49 -20.26 20.92
N GLU A 105 -20.43 -19.41 20.52
CA GLU A 105 -21.23 -18.60 21.43
C GLU A 105 -22.11 -19.47 22.35
N ASP A 106 -22.78 -20.48 21.81
CA ASP A 106 -23.57 -21.43 22.60
C ASP A 106 -22.67 -22.19 23.59
N MET A 107 -21.49 -22.64 23.15
CA MET A 107 -20.52 -23.31 24.01
C MET A 107 -19.97 -22.39 25.11
N ALA A 108 -19.78 -21.11 24.81
CA ALA A 108 -19.34 -20.10 25.78
C ALA A 108 -20.43 -19.78 26.80
N GLN A 109 -21.69 -19.65 26.37
CA GLN A 109 -22.84 -19.48 27.27
C GLN A 109 -23.01 -20.67 28.22
N HIS A 110 -22.75 -21.88 27.73
CA HIS A 110 -22.74 -23.10 28.53
C HIS A 110 -21.47 -23.28 29.39
N GLY A 111 -20.52 -22.33 29.37
CA GLY A 111 -19.31 -22.35 30.19
C GLY A 111 -18.28 -23.42 29.78
N LYS A 112 -18.43 -24.02 28.60
CA LYS A 112 -17.49 -25.01 28.06
C LYS A 112 -16.33 -24.37 27.31
N LEU A 113 -16.51 -23.13 26.86
CA LEU A 113 -15.54 -22.37 26.07
C LEU A 113 -15.23 -21.05 26.76
N THR A 114 -13.95 -20.76 26.94
CA THR A 114 -13.48 -19.52 27.58
C THR A 114 -13.01 -18.54 26.52
N ARG A 115 -13.43 -17.28 26.65
CA ARG A 115 -12.96 -16.17 25.81
C ARG A 115 -11.53 -15.78 26.17
N ASP A 116 -10.80 -15.24 25.20
CA ASP A 116 -9.47 -14.71 25.41
C ASP A 116 -9.51 -13.41 26.26
N LYS A 117 -8.34 -12.91 26.67
CA LYS A 117 -8.16 -11.65 27.43
C LYS A 117 -8.83 -10.44 26.77
N ASN A 118 -8.99 -10.49 25.45
CA ASN A 118 -9.62 -9.45 24.65
C ASN A 118 -11.14 -9.67 24.46
N GLY A 119 -11.72 -10.67 25.14
CA GLY A 119 -13.14 -11.02 25.02
C GLY A 119 -13.50 -11.76 23.73
N LEU A 120 -12.50 -12.20 22.95
CA LEU A 120 -12.69 -12.88 21.67
C LEU A 120 -12.89 -14.39 21.86
N LEU A 121 -13.76 -14.99 21.06
CA LEU A 121 -13.88 -16.44 20.89
C LEU A 121 -12.69 -16.99 20.10
N PRO A 122 -12.33 -18.27 20.23
CA PRO A 122 -11.26 -18.90 19.46
C PRO A 122 -11.37 -18.70 17.94
N VAL A 123 -12.59 -18.81 17.36
CA VAL A 123 -12.83 -18.55 15.93
C VAL A 123 -12.54 -17.09 15.56
N GLU A 124 -12.86 -16.15 16.44
CA GLU A 124 -12.61 -14.72 16.23
C GLU A 124 -11.12 -14.40 16.36
N SER A 125 -10.43 -14.99 17.34
CA SER A 125 -8.98 -14.84 17.51
C SER A 125 -8.21 -15.42 16.33
N LYS A 126 -8.67 -16.56 15.79
CA LYS A 126 -8.10 -17.14 14.56
C LYS A 126 -8.34 -16.22 13.37
N ALA A 127 -9.58 -15.77 13.16
CA ALA A 127 -9.90 -14.84 12.07
C ALA A 127 -9.13 -13.51 12.19
N ALA A 128 -8.91 -13.00 13.40
CA ALA A 128 -8.13 -11.79 13.64
C ALA A 128 -6.64 -11.99 13.32
N ARG A 129 -6.08 -13.18 13.59
CA ARG A 129 -4.69 -13.52 13.29
C ARG A 129 -4.43 -13.78 11.81
N GLU A 130 -5.40 -14.35 11.11
CA GLU A 130 -5.30 -14.63 9.67
C GLU A 130 -5.50 -13.36 8.81
N ARG A 131 -5.90 -12.24 9.41
CA ARG A 131 -5.97 -10.95 8.70
C ARG A 131 -4.57 -10.49 8.32
N GLY A 132 -4.32 -10.41 7.02
CA GLY A 132 -3.11 -9.80 6.47
C GLY A 132 -3.04 -8.29 6.74
N PRO A 133 -1.86 -7.67 6.52
CA PRO A 133 -1.68 -6.24 6.64
C PRO A 133 -2.60 -5.47 5.67
N LEU A 134 -2.89 -4.22 6.00
CA LEU A 134 -3.68 -3.33 5.15
C LEU A 134 -2.83 -2.87 3.97
N SER A 135 -3.33 -3.02 2.74
CA SER A 135 -2.68 -2.51 1.53
C SER A 135 -3.26 -1.17 1.10
N MET A 136 -2.50 -0.40 0.31
CA MET A 136 -3.00 0.81 -0.33
C MET A 136 -4.15 0.52 -1.32
N ALA A 137 -4.17 -0.67 -1.93
CA ALA A 137 -5.31 -1.16 -2.71
C ALA A 137 -6.59 -1.24 -1.87
N ASP A 138 -6.50 -1.72 -0.62
CA ASP A 138 -7.64 -1.79 0.28
C ASP A 138 -8.13 -0.38 0.65
N LEU A 139 -7.21 0.56 0.86
CA LEU A 139 -7.54 1.95 1.15
C LEU A 139 -8.28 2.59 -0.04
N ARG A 140 -7.75 2.43 -1.26
CA ARG A 140 -8.39 2.90 -2.50
C ARG A 140 -9.77 2.28 -2.70
N LEU A 141 -9.89 0.96 -2.57
CA LEU A 141 -11.16 0.25 -2.70
C LEU A 141 -12.18 0.74 -1.67
N SER A 142 -11.75 0.96 -0.42
CA SER A 142 -12.63 1.48 0.62
C SER A 142 -13.11 2.90 0.36
N LEU A 143 -12.28 3.74 -0.29
CA LEU A 143 -12.64 5.09 -0.69
C LEU A 143 -13.61 5.10 -1.87
N GLU A 144 -13.47 4.16 -2.80
CA GLU A 144 -14.37 4.02 -3.95
C GLU A 144 -15.75 3.45 -3.55
N MET A 145 -15.77 2.49 -2.62
CA MET A 145 -17.01 1.83 -2.17
C MET A 145 -17.95 2.74 -1.36
N GLY A 146 -17.48 3.89 -0.86
CA GLY A 146 -18.37 4.89 -0.25
C GLY A 146 -17.68 5.82 0.74
N ASP A 147 -18.48 6.64 1.43
CA ASP A 147 -17.98 7.63 2.38
C ASP A 147 -17.23 6.97 3.55
N THR A 148 -15.90 6.98 3.50
CA THR A 148 -15.09 6.86 4.72
C THR A 148 -14.93 8.25 5.32
N GLY A 149 -14.69 8.38 6.62
CA GLY A 149 -14.37 9.69 7.22
C GLY A 149 -13.22 10.45 6.50
N MET A 150 -12.38 9.75 5.72
CA MET A 150 -11.33 10.35 4.88
C MET A 150 -11.81 10.86 3.52
N SER A 151 -12.90 10.33 2.98
CA SER A 151 -13.48 10.78 1.70
C SER A 151 -13.95 12.24 1.73
N SER A 152 -14.24 12.77 2.92
CA SER A 152 -14.57 14.19 3.11
C SER A 152 -13.40 15.13 2.85
N PHE A 153 -12.18 14.62 2.71
CA PHE A 153 -10.98 15.40 2.39
C PHE A 153 -10.60 15.22 0.90
N PRO A 154 -10.93 16.19 0.02
CA PRO A 154 -10.72 16.04 -1.41
C PRO A 154 -9.26 15.82 -1.80
N LEU A 155 -8.32 16.43 -1.07
CA LEU A 155 -6.89 16.30 -1.34
C LEU A 155 -6.40 14.86 -1.11
N LEU A 156 -6.88 14.21 -0.05
CA LEU A 156 -6.54 12.81 0.23
C LEU A 156 -7.16 11.89 -0.82
N MET A 157 -8.43 12.14 -1.17
CA MET A 157 -9.13 11.37 -2.18
C MET A 157 -8.41 11.41 -3.53
N VAL A 158 -8.05 12.62 -4.01
CA VAL A 158 -7.30 12.79 -5.27
C VAL A 158 -5.92 12.17 -5.16
N GLY A 159 -5.20 12.37 -4.05
CA GLY A 159 -3.88 11.79 -3.85
C GLY A 159 -3.86 10.26 -3.91
N VAL A 160 -4.85 9.61 -3.31
CA VAL A 160 -4.97 8.14 -3.33
C VAL A 160 -5.44 7.65 -4.70
N MET A 161 -6.52 8.22 -5.24
CA MET A 161 -7.14 7.74 -6.47
C MET A 161 -6.27 7.97 -7.70
N SER A 162 -5.53 9.08 -7.74
CA SER A 162 -4.66 9.44 -8.87
C SER A 162 -3.21 9.00 -8.68
N GLY A 163 -2.77 8.83 -7.43
CA GLY A 163 -1.38 8.48 -7.11
C GLY A 163 -1.13 6.98 -7.02
N TYR A 164 -2.12 6.17 -6.61
CA TYR A 164 -1.91 4.73 -6.43
C TYR A 164 -2.12 3.95 -7.74
N ARG A 165 -1.07 3.29 -8.21
CA ARG A 165 -1.11 2.37 -9.36
C ARG A 165 -0.81 0.94 -8.88
N GLU A 166 -1.75 0.02 -9.11
CA GLU A 166 -1.49 -1.40 -8.83
C GLU A 166 -0.31 -1.89 -9.68
N GLY A 167 0.65 -2.58 -9.04
CA GLY A 167 1.82 -3.10 -9.74
C GLY A 167 3.00 -2.13 -9.87
N GLU A 168 3.26 -1.30 -8.85
CA GLU A 168 4.30 -0.24 -8.75
C GLU A 168 5.71 -0.59 -9.31
N LEU A 169 6.04 -1.86 -9.57
CA LEU A 169 7.29 -2.25 -10.24
C LEU A 169 7.16 -2.57 -11.74
N GLU A 170 6.02 -3.11 -12.17
CA GLU A 170 5.78 -3.56 -13.56
C GLU A 170 5.33 -2.41 -14.47
N ASN A 171 4.69 -1.38 -13.92
CA ASN A 171 4.13 -0.24 -14.67
C ASN A 171 4.85 1.09 -14.38
N TRP A 172 6.10 1.07 -13.89
CA TRP A 172 6.86 2.30 -13.59
C TRP A 172 7.06 3.20 -14.83
N THR A 173 7.05 2.62 -16.02
CA THR A 173 7.18 3.34 -17.30
C THR A 173 5.85 3.70 -17.96
N ASP A 174 4.72 3.29 -17.37
CA ASP A 174 3.40 3.44 -17.97
C ASP A 174 2.75 4.74 -17.48
N TYR A 175 3.15 5.87 -18.06
CA TYR A 175 2.63 7.18 -17.70
C TYR A 175 1.33 7.48 -18.48
N THR A 176 0.28 7.88 -17.76
CA THR A 176 -0.90 8.51 -18.37
C THR A 176 -0.54 9.94 -18.75
N TRP A 177 -0.36 10.20 -20.04
CA TRP A 177 -0.09 11.52 -20.58
C TRP A 177 -1.37 12.31 -20.84
N VAL A 178 -1.29 13.64 -20.80
CA VAL A 178 -2.40 14.50 -21.23
C VAL A 178 -2.52 14.34 -22.75
N ASP A 179 -3.71 13.99 -23.24
CA ASP A 179 -4.00 13.72 -24.65
C ASP A 179 -3.25 12.53 -25.27
N ASP A 180 -2.81 11.56 -24.46
CA ASP A 180 -2.00 10.41 -24.88
C ASP A 180 -0.65 10.78 -25.54
N GLU A 181 -0.21 12.03 -25.44
CA GLU A 181 1.06 12.49 -26.01
C GLU A 181 2.17 12.56 -24.96
N GLU A 182 3.21 11.73 -25.14
CA GLU A 182 4.44 11.81 -24.34
C GLU A 182 5.05 13.23 -24.44
N PRO A 183 5.46 13.86 -23.32
CA PRO A 183 6.07 15.18 -23.35
C PRO A 183 7.34 15.12 -24.19
N ILE A 184 7.39 15.96 -25.22
CA ILE A 184 8.58 16.14 -26.05
C ILE A 184 9.76 16.42 -25.12
N SER A 185 10.71 15.48 -25.05
CA SER A 185 11.90 15.58 -24.21
C SER A 185 12.82 16.68 -24.77
N ASN A 186 12.53 17.92 -24.40
CA ASN A 186 13.38 19.05 -24.73
C ASN A 186 14.64 19.01 -23.87
N GLY A 187 15.59 18.15 -24.22
CA GLY A 187 16.92 18.16 -23.61
C GLY A 187 17.64 16.82 -23.56
N HIS A 188 17.97 16.24 -24.71
CA HIS A 188 19.26 15.59 -24.85
C HIS A 188 19.67 15.60 -26.33
N ASP A 189 20.64 16.42 -26.69
CA ASP A 189 21.28 16.42 -28.01
C ASP A 189 21.97 15.06 -28.21
N TRP A 190 21.25 14.12 -28.79
CA TRP A 190 21.77 12.86 -29.29
C TRP A 190 22.12 13.06 -30.77
N TYR A 191 23.42 13.09 -31.09
CA TYR A 191 23.90 13.19 -32.46
C TYR A 191 23.52 11.91 -33.23
N THR A 192 22.37 11.93 -33.91
CA THR A 192 21.95 10.87 -34.83
C THR A 192 22.77 10.96 -36.11
N SER A 193 23.66 10.00 -36.36
CA SER A 193 24.18 9.76 -37.71
C SER A 193 23.38 8.63 -38.34
N ASN A 194 22.61 8.95 -39.38
CA ASN A 194 21.81 7.98 -40.12
C ASN A 194 22.69 7.22 -41.12
N VAL A 195 22.92 5.93 -40.88
CA VAL A 195 23.45 5.01 -41.90
C VAL A 195 22.48 3.85 -42.07
N ASN A 196 21.92 3.72 -43.28
CA ASN A 196 21.02 2.62 -43.69
C ASN A 196 19.74 2.40 -42.87
N GLY A 197 19.13 3.49 -42.37
CA GLY A 197 17.71 3.45 -41.97
C GLY A 197 17.39 2.69 -40.68
N HIS A 198 18.37 2.49 -39.80
CA HIS A 198 18.13 2.00 -38.44
C HIS A 198 18.73 2.99 -37.43
N GLU A 199 18.00 3.28 -36.35
CA GLU A 199 18.49 4.09 -35.25
C GLU A 199 19.58 3.32 -34.50
N VAL A 200 20.77 3.89 -34.38
CA VAL A 200 21.87 3.31 -33.60
C VAL A 200 22.08 4.17 -32.36
N PHE A 201 21.85 3.58 -31.18
CA PHE A 201 22.18 4.18 -29.89
C PHE A 201 23.65 3.87 -29.55
N GLU A 202 24.51 4.87 -29.56
CA GLU A 202 25.90 4.78 -29.08
C GLU A 202 25.93 5.03 -27.57
N LEU A 203 25.92 3.98 -26.76
CA LEU A 203 26.05 4.14 -25.32
C LEU A 203 27.41 4.80 -24.98
N PRO A 204 27.47 5.87 -24.14
CA PRO A 204 28.71 6.60 -23.87
C PRO A 204 29.87 5.77 -23.28
N ASN A 205 29.58 4.57 -22.77
CA ASN A 205 30.54 3.63 -22.19
C ASN A 205 30.42 2.19 -22.74
N GLY A 206 29.79 1.99 -23.90
CA GLY A 206 29.77 0.69 -24.59
C GLY A 206 31.05 0.47 -25.42
N PRO A 207 31.44 -0.78 -25.74
CA PRO A 207 32.62 -1.03 -26.56
C PRO A 207 32.47 -0.35 -27.93
N SER A 208 33.26 0.68 -28.17
CA SER A 208 33.27 1.41 -29.44
C SER A 208 33.71 0.49 -30.56
N ASN A 209 32.90 0.38 -31.61
CA ASN A 209 33.17 -0.29 -32.88
C ASN A 209 33.36 -1.81 -32.81
N GLY A 210 32.25 -2.55 -32.97
CA GLY A 210 32.26 -3.89 -33.57
C GLY A 210 32.91 -5.00 -32.75
N GLY A 211 32.98 -4.85 -31.43
CA GLY A 211 33.20 -5.99 -30.55
C GLY A 211 31.89 -6.79 -30.37
N PRO A 212 31.94 -8.12 -30.21
CA PRO A 212 30.74 -8.91 -29.94
C PRO A 212 30.10 -8.43 -28.64
N ASP A 213 28.78 -8.26 -28.68
CA ASP A 213 27.95 -7.85 -27.55
C ASP A 213 28.02 -8.95 -26.47
N PRO A 214 28.32 -8.66 -25.18
CA PRO A 214 28.33 -9.67 -24.13
C PRO A 214 26.96 -10.33 -23.86
N MET A 215 25.90 -9.88 -24.55
CA MET A 215 24.55 -10.45 -24.48
C MET A 215 24.10 -11.18 -25.76
N ASP A 216 24.98 -11.41 -26.75
CA ASP A 216 24.71 -12.34 -27.85
C ASP A 216 24.86 -13.78 -27.35
N ILE A 217 23.89 -14.21 -26.55
CA ILE A 217 23.62 -15.62 -26.31
C ILE A 217 22.66 -16.04 -27.44
N ASP A 218 23.22 -16.46 -28.58
CA ASP A 218 22.46 -17.05 -29.70
C ASP A 218 21.86 -18.43 -29.36
N SER A 219 21.85 -18.85 -28.08
CA SER A 219 21.18 -20.09 -27.68
C SER A 219 19.73 -19.81 -27.33
N GLU A 220 18.81 -20.37 -28.12
CA GLU A 220 17.39 -20.45 -27.82
C GLU A 220 17.17 -20.89 -26.36
N PRO A 221 16.17 -20.33 -25.65
CA PRO A 221 15.96 -20.61 -24.24
C PRO A 221 15.56 -22.08 -24.05
N TRP A 222 16.55 -22.90 -23.71
CA TRP A 222 16.41 -24.30 -23.33
C TRP A 222 16.86 -24.49 -21.87
N TRP A 223 16.65 -25.69 -21.33
CA TRP A 223 17.06 -26.04 -19.98
C TRP A 223 18.58 -25.88 -19.80
N ASP A 224 18.98 -25.02 -18.85
CA ASP A 224 20.32 -24.57 -18.47
C ASP A 224 21.33 -25.67 -18.01
N GLY A 225 21.03 -26.94 -18.28
CA GLY A 225 21.84 -28.08 -17.84
C GLY A 225 22.40 -28.94 -18.97
N THR A 226 22.11 -28.63 -20.24
CA THR A 226 22.47 -29.49 -21.38
C THR A 226 22.82 -28.64 -22.59
N ASP A 227 23.97 -28.89 -23.22
CA ASP A 227 24.36 -28.24 -24.47
C ASP A 227 23.73 -28.97 -25.67
N VAL A 228 23.65 -28.31 -26.83
CA VAL A 228 23.08 -28.86 -28.08
C VAL A 228 23.78 -30.17 -28.47
N HIS A 229 25.06 -30.28 -28.16
CA HIS A 229 25.85 -31.47 -28.46
C HIS A 229 25.51 -32.68 -27.55
N ASP A 230 25.04 -32.43 -26.33
CA ASP A 230 24.60 -33.48 -25.42
C ASP A 230 23.26 -34.08 -25.88
N MET A 231 22.42 -33.28 -26.54
CA MET A 231 21.15 -33.73 -27.11
C MET A 231 21.35 -34.68 -28.30
N ASP A 232 22.29 -34.38 -29.20
CA ASP A 232 22.64 -35.29 -30.31
C ASP A 232 23.12 -36.66 -29.79
N MET A 233 23.85 -36.67 -28.67
CA MET A 233 24.29 -37.91 -28.04
C MET A 233 23.09 -38.68 -27.45
N ILE A 234 22.16 -38.00 -26.79
CA ILE A 234 20.96 -38.62 -26.21
C ILE A 234 20.06 -39.18 -27.32
N ASP A 235 19.86 -38.44 -28.41
CA ASP A 235 19.09 -38.89 -29.57
C ASP A 235 19.73 -40.13 -30.22
N GLY A 236 21.06 -40.16 -30.38
CA GLY A 236 21.77 -41.34 -30.87
C GLY A 236 21.63 -42.57 -29.98
N VAL A 237 21.60 -42.39 -28.65
CA VAL A 237 21.36 -43.50 -27.69
C VAL A 237 19.91 -43.97 -27.77
N LEU A 238 18.95 -43.06 -27.87
CA LEU A 238 17.52 -43.36 -28.01
C LEU A 238 17.24 -44.12 -29.32
N GLU A 239 17.84 -43.69 -30.44
CA GLU A 239 17.78 -44.41 -31.72
C GLU A 239 18.39 -45.82 -31.61
N SER A 240 19.53 -45.96 -30.92
CA SER A 240 20.15 -47.26 -30.64
C SER A 240 19.23 -48.19 -29.83
N CYS A 241 18.58 -47.66 -28.79
CA CYS A 241 17.65 -48.43 -27.96
C CYS A 241 16.35 -48.80 -28.70
N LEU A 242 15.88 -47.94 -29.61
CA LEU A 242 14.74 -48.23 -30.49
C LEU A 242 15.08 -49.28 -31.56
N ALA A 243 16.30 -49.23 -32.13
CA ALA A 243 16.75 -50.17 -33.16
C ALA A 243 17.01 -51.59 -32.62
N VAL A 244 17.28 -51.75 -31.33
CA VAL A 244 17.49 -53.08 -30.71
C VAL A 244 16.16 -53.82 -30.44
N ASN A 245 15.01 -53.14 -30.53
CA ASN A 245 13.69 -53.71 -30.28
C ASN A 245 12.81 -53.84 -31.55
N SER A 246 13.43 -53.80 -32.73
CA SER A 246 12.83 -54.12 -34.04
C SER A 246 13.50 -55.31 -34.70
#